data_AF-A0A2U1VL61-F1
#
_entry.id   AF-A0A2U1VL61-F1
#
_cell.length_a   1.000
_cell.length_b   1.000
_cell.length_c   1.000
_cell.angle_alpha   90.00
_cell.angle_beta   90.00
_cell.angle_gamma   90.00
#
_symmetry.space_group_name_H-M   'P 1'
#
loop_
_entity.id
_entity.type
_entity.pdbx_description
1 polymer ?
#
loop_
_entity_poly.entity_id
_entity_poly.type
_entity_poly.pdbx_seq_one_letter_code
_entity_poly.pdbx_strand_id
1 'polypeptide(L)'
;MPDGPTGNGALAGQDGKVTVAADLLSTWLGFADVQRRTLDVVQTELSRTSAHVETATLDLSDRFRELAQKALDQSERVAQIVAMAGSVEIDGERVPLDTLVVGMQDVITDMVTNIVTLSRHAMSMVYLLDDVQKDVGELEKSIGDIDTINRQTNFLALNATIEASRAGEAGRTFAVVAQEVRHLSRSTGELAERMRTKVTAVVKGVRNGHDILRQIANTDMSPQMLAKERVDKTMDSLVEQTAHFQSVLETAATVSSDMSATIAHVITGMQFQDLTKQRIEAINDSLAIMNAGLGELETRIRGELPPGVVSREPREWLNQLLDRFTLSEMRERFVRKLLLEGTALDENGVLDVDVGGSNSSGGDIELF
;
A
#
# COMPACT_ATOMS: atom_id res chain seq x y z
N MET A 1 -120.81 14.67 -30.80
CA MET A 1 -120.35 16.00 -30.34
C MET A 1 -120.75 16.18 -28.89
N PRO A 2 -119.87 16.65 -28.00
CA PRO A 2 -118.43 17.00 -28.15
C PRO A 2 -117.53 15.92 -27.47
N ASP A 3 -116.39 15.51 -28.02
CA ASP A 3 -115.06 16.15 -28.21
C ASP A 3 -114.08 15.84 -27.05
N GLY A 4 -112.92 15.27 -27.42
CA GLY A 4 -111.81 14.82 -26.54
C GLY A 4 -110.97 15.97 -25.95
N PRO A 5 -109.70 15.76 -25.51
CA PRO A 5 -108.75 14.75 -25.99
C PRO A 5 -107.87 14.05 -24.92
N THR A 6 -107.26 12.97 -25.39
CA THR A 6 -106.00 12.30 -25.00
C THR A 6 -105.06 13.04 -24.03
N GLY A 7 -104.83 12.45 -22.85
CA GLY A 7 -103.71 12.75 -21.95
C GLY A 7 -102.57 11.73 -22.11
N ASN A 8 -101.95 11.67 -23.28
CA ASN A 8 -100.72 10.92 -23.52
C ASN A 8 -99.52 11.76 -23.03
N GLY A 9 -99.33 11.87 -21.71
CA GLY A 9 -98.30 12.71 -21.09
C GLY A 9 -97.41 12.02 -20.05
N ALA A 10 -97.63 10.74 -19.75
CA ALA A 10 -96.95 10.04 -18.66
C ALA A 10 -95.77 9.15 -19.09
N LEU A 11 -95.58 8.87 -20.39
CA LEU A 11 -94.57 7.89 -20.85
C LEU A 11 -93.22 8.51 -21.25
N ALA A 12 -93.16 9.80 -21.60
CA ALA A 12 -91.90 10.44 -22.04
C ALA A 12 -90.87 10.71 -20.90
N GLY A 13 -91.30 10.67 -19.64
CA GLY A 13 -90.44 10.94 -18.48
C GLY A 13 -89.68 9.72 -17.94
N GLN A 14 -90.09 8.50 -18.29
CA GLN A 14 -89.41 7.26 -17.89
C GLN A 14 -88.30 6.87 -18.88
N ASP A 15 -88.54 6.99 -20.19
CA ASP A 15 -87.54 6.64 -21.22
C ASP A 15 -86.27 7.51 -21.13
N GLY A 16 -86.40 8.82 -20.93
CA GLY A 16 -85.23 9.71 -20.76
C GLY A 16 -84.40 9.41 -19.52
N LYS A 17 -85.04 8.99 -18.40
CA LYS A 17 -84.33 8.58 -17.17
C LYS A 17 -83.66 7.22 -17.32
N VAL A 18 -84.30 6.28 -18.01
CA VAL A 18 -83.74 4.95 -18.32
C VAL A 18 -82.55 5.08 -19.26
N THR A 19 -82.60 5.98 -20.25
CA THR A 19 -81.50 6.20 -21.20
C THR A 19 -80.29 6.88 -20.54
N VAL A 20 -80.50 7.88 -19.67
CA VAL A 20 -79.43 8.52 -18.89
C VAL A 20 -78.81 7.55 -17.88
N ALA A 21 -79.60 6.65 -17.27
CA ALA A 21 -79.08 5.61 -16.40
C ALA A 21 -78.21 4.59 -17.15
N ALA A 22 -78.60 4.20 -18.37
CA ALA A 22 -77.83 3.27 -19.20
C ALA A 22 -76.49 3.85 -19.67
N ASP A 23 -76.45 5.12 -20.09
CA ASP A 23 -75.23 5.80 -20.54
C ASP A 23 -74.21 5.99 -19.39
N LEU A 24 -74.69 6.42 -18.21
CA LEU A 24 -73.87 6.51 -17.00
C LEU A 24 -73.30 5.16 -16.57
N LEU A 25 -74.11 4.09 -16.63
CA LEU A 25 -73.66 2.72 -16.32
C LEU A 25 -72.64 2.21 -17.34
N SER A 26 -72.79 2.54 -18.63
CA SER A 26 -71.84 2.16 -19.69
C SER A 26 -70.48 2.83 -19.53
N THR A 27 -70.48 4.10 -19.13
CA THR A 27 -69.26 4.88 -18.85
C THR A 27 -68.60 4.40 -17.56
N TRP A 28 -69.39 4.09 -16.54
CA TRP A 28 -68.89 3.51 -15.30
C TRP A 28 -68.28 2.12 -15.52
N LEU A 29 -68.88 1.27 -16.37
CA LEU A 29 -68.30 -0.03 -16.72
C LEU A 29 -66.95 0.10 -17.43
N GLY A 30 -66.82 1.04 -18.36
CA GLY A 30 -65.53 1.32 -18.99
C GLY A 30 -64.49 1.85 -18.00
N PHE A 31 -64.89 2.71 -17.07
CA PHE A 31 -64.00 3.17 -15.99
C PHE A 31 -63.58 2.05 -15.05
N ALA A 32 -64.51 1.19 -14.63
CA ALA A 32 -64.25 0.06 -13.75
C ALA A 32 -63.26 -0.93 -14.38
N ASP A 33 -63.37 -1.19 -15.68
CA ASP A 33 -62.44 -2.09 -16.38
C ASP A 33 -61.03 -1.48 -16.53
N VAL A 34 -60.91 -0.19 -16.87
CA VAL A 34 -59.60 0.50 -16.89
C VAL A 34 -59.01 0.55 -15.47
N GLN A 35 -59.82 0.79 -14.45
CA GLN A 35 -59.38 0.76 -13.05
C GLN A 35 -58.88 -0.64 -12.65
N ARG A 36 -59.57 -1.71 -13.06
CA ARG A 36 -59.19 -3.11 -12.80
C ARG A 36 -57.86 -3.47 -13.47
N ARG A 37 -57.71 -3.12 -14.76
CA ARG A 37 -56.45 -3.26 -15.50
C ARG A 37 -55.31 -2.51 -14.81
N THR A 38 -55.56 -1.26 -14.41
CA THR A 38 -54.58 -0.42 -13.68
C THR A 38 -54.14 -1.06 -12.36
N LEU A 39 -55.10 -1.56 -11.56
CA LEU A 39 -54.80 -2.23 -10.29
C LEU A 39 -53.92 -3.46 -10.49
N ASP A 40 -54.18 -4.25 -11.54
CA ASP A 40 -53.38 -5.42 -11.88
C ASP A 40 -51.94 -5.05 -12.31
N VAL A 41 -51.78 -3.97 -13.08
CA VAL A 41 -50.44 -3.45 -13.41
C VAL A 41 -49.70 -2.98 -12.15
N VAL A 42 -50.35 -2.22 -11.28
CA VAL A 42 -49.76 -1.72 -10.03
C VAL A 42 -49.35 -2.88 -9.11
N GLN A 43 -50.18 -3.92 -8.98
CA GLN A 43 -49.83 -5.13 -8.21
C GLN A 43 -48.59 -5.83 -8.79
N THR A 44 -48.51 -5.91 -10.12
CA THR A 44 -47.37 -6.49 -10.81
C THR A 44 -46.10 -5.68 -10.55
N GLU A 45 -46.15 -4.35 -10.66
CA GLU A 45 -45.01 -3.47 -10.41
C GLU A 45 -44.58 -3.43 -8.94
N LEU A 46 -45.53 -3.50 -7.99
CA LEU A 46 -45.24 -3.66 -6.57
C LEU A 46 -44.48 -4.97 -6.30
N SER A 47 -44.94 -6.08 -6.88
CA SER A 47 -44.28 -7.39 -6.75
C SER A 47 -42.86 -7.36 -7.34
N ARG A 48 -42.69 -6.75 -8.52
CA ARG A 48 -41.37 -6.57 -9.16
C ARG A 48 -40.44 -5.71 -8.31
N THR A 49 -40.95 -4.62 -7.75
CA THR A 49 -40.19 -3.72 -6.88
C THR A 49 -39.73 -4.45 -5.62
N SER A 50 -40.62 -5.25 -5.00
CA SER A 50 -40.27 -6.09 -3.83
C SER A 50 -39.15 -7.07 -4.17
N ALA A 51 -39.26 -7.79 -5.29
CA ALA A 51 -38.25 -8.74 -5.73
C ALA A 51 -36.89 -8.06 -6.03
N HIS A 52 -36.91 -6.85 -6.59
CA HIS A 52 -35.71 -6.07 -6.83
C HIS A 52 -35.03 -5.63 -5.54
N VAL A 53 -35.79 -5.12 -4.56
CA VAL A 53 -35.27 -4.75 -3.22
C VAL A 53 -34.69 -5.97 -2.52
N GLU A 54 -35.34 -7.13 -2.58
CA GLU A 54 -34.84 -8.38 -2.00
C GLU A 54 -33.51 -8.80 -2.63
N THR A 55 -33.44 -8.84 -3.96
CA THR A 55 -32.22 -9.21 -4.70
C THR A 55 -31.06 -8.26 -4.42
N ALA A 56 -31.31 -6.94 -4.46
CA ALA A 56 -30.28 -5.94 -4.18
C ALA A 56 -29.77 -6.02 -2.72
N THR A 57 -30.66 -6.33 -1.77
CA THR A 57 -30.32 -6.48 -0.35
C THR A 57 -29.46 -7.73 -0.11
N LEU A 58 -29.76 -8.83 -0.80
CA LEU A 58 -28.96 -10.06 -0.75
C LEU A 58 -27.55 -9.84 -1.34
N ASP A 59 -27.45 -9.21 -2.52
CA ASP A 59 -26.14 -8.86 -3.12
C ASP A 59 -25.32 -7.97 -2.19
N LEU A 60 -25.96 -6.96 -1.59
CA LEU A 60 -25.31 -6.06 -0.66
C LEU A 60 -24.84 -6.81 0.60
N SER A 61 -25.65 -7.74 1.13
CA SER A 61 -25.28 -8.58 2.28
C SER A 61 -24.03 -9.41 2.00
N ASP A 62 -23.95 -10.02 0.81
CA ASP A 62 -22.80 -10.84 0.43
C ASP A 62 -21.53 -10.01 0.26
N ARG A 63 -21.62 -8.81 -0.35
CA ARG A 63 -20.50 -7.86 -0.42
C ARG A 63 -20.01 -7.43 0.95
N PHE A 64 -20.92 -7.20 1.90
CA PHE A 64 -20.54 -6.85 3.27
C PHE A 64 -19.88 -8.01 4.01
N ARG A 65 -20.33 -9.26 3.81
CA ARG A 65 -19.65 -10.45 4.35
C ARG A 65 -18.22 -10.57 3.80
N GLU A 66 -18.03 -10.37 2.50
CA GLU A 66 -16.70 -10.36 1.89
C GLU A 66 -15.81 -9.25 2.50
N LEU A 67 -16.38 -8.06 2.72
CA LEU A 67 -15.67 -6.95 3.36
C LEU A 67 -15.27 -7.28 4.81
N ALA A 68 -16.13 -7.94 5.58
CA ALA A 68 -15.82 -8.38 6.94
C ALA A 68 -14.67 -9.40 6.95
N GLN A 69 -14.68 -10.35 6.02
CA GLN A 69 -13.59 -11.31 5.88
C GLN A 69 -12.27 -10.60 5.54
N LYS A 70 -12.29 -9.65 4.59
CA LYS A 70 -11.09 -8.86 4.26
C LYS A 70 -10.60 -8.01 5.44
N ALA A 71 -11.50 -7.49 6.28
CA ALA A 71 -11.13 -6.79 7.50
C ALA A 71 -10.36 -7.70 8.46
N LEU A 72 -10.85 -8.93 8.68
CA LEU A 72 -10.18 -9.92 9.53
C LEU A 72 -8.81 -10.32 8.96
N ASP A 73 -8.72 -10.62 7.67
CA ASP A 73 -7.45 -10.94 7.00
C ASP A 73 -6.44 -9.78 7.12
N GLN A 74 -6.92 -8.54 7.02
CA GLN A 74 -6.10 -7.36 7.22
C GLN A 74 -5.56 -7.27 8.66
N SER A 75 -6.38 -7.60 9.66
CA SER A 75 -5.96 -7.61 11.06
C SER A 75 -4.84 -8.64 11.31
N GLU A 76 -4.97 -9.84 10.75
CA GLU A 76 -3.93 -10.87 10.84
C GLU A 76 -2.62 -10.42 10.18
N ARG A 77 -2.71 -9.82 8.98
CA ARG A 77 -1.53 -9.28 8.27
C ARG A 77 -0.87 -8.16 9.06
N VAL A 78 -1.64 -7.27 9.69
CA VAL A 78 -1.12 -6.22 10.57
C VAL A 78 -0.35 -6.84 11.74
N ALA A 79 -0.91 -7.86 12.40
CA ALA A 79 -0.23 -8.56 13.50
C ALA A 79 1.10 -9.22 13.06
N GLN A 80 1.14 -9.81 11.86
CA GLN A 80 2.39 -10.35 11.30
C GLN A 80 3.43 -9.25 11.02
N ILE A 81 3.01 -8.11 10.48
CA ILE A 81 3.90 -6.97 10.25
C ILE A 81 4.44 -6.44 11.58
N VAL A 82 3.64 -6.37 12.65
CA VAL A 82 4.11 -5.98 13.99
C VAL A 82 5.23 -6.92 14.47
N ALA A 83 5.03 -8.23 14.33
CA ALA A 83 6.03 -9.22 14.73
C ALA A 83 7.34 -9.11 13.93
N MET A 84 7.26 -8.74 12.65
CA MET A 84 8.43 -8.50 11.80
C MET A 84 9.07 -7.13 12.04
N ALA A 85 8.29 -6.10 12.33
CA ALA A 85 8.80 -4.74 12.52
C ALA A 85 9.66 -4.60 13.78
N GLY A 86 9.44 -5.44 14.80
CA GLY A 86 10.21 -5.41 16.05
C GLY A 86 11.52 -6.23 16.03
N SER A 87 11.81 -6.98 14.97
CA SER A 87 12.96 -7.88 14.94
C SER A 87 13.57 -8.03 13.55
N VAL A 88 14.86 -8.29 13.48
CA VAL A 88 15.59 -8.57 12.25
C VAL A 88 16.13 -9.99 12.32
N GLU A 89 16.07 -10.71 11.21
CA GLU A 89 16.66 -12.05 11.12
C GLU A 89 18.14 -11.93 10.75
N ILE A 90 19.02 -12.40 11.64
CA ILE A 90 20.47 -12.43 11.46
C ILE A 90 20.90 -13.87 11.66
N ASP A 91 21.53 -14.47 10.66
CA ASP A 91 22.00 -15.87 10.68
C ASP A 91 20.93 -16.91 11.06
N GLY A 92 19.67 -16.63 10.74
CA GLY A 92 18.52 -17.50 11.05
C GLY A 92 17.94 -17.31 12.46
N GLU A 93 18.48 -16.37 13.25
CA GLU A 93 17.93 -15.98 14.55
C GLU A 93 17.21 -14.63 14.47
N ARG A 94 16.03 -14.53 15.10
CA ARG A 94 15.34 -13.25 15.26
C ARG A 94 15.99 -12.45 16.38
N VAL A 95 16.63 -11.36 16.01
CA VAL A 95 17.23 -10.40 16.93
C VAL A 95 16.28 -9.21 17.07
N PRO A 96 15.80 -8.90 18.28
CA PRO A 96 15.05 -7.68 18.55
C PRO A 96 15.83 -6.44 18.13
N LEU A 97 15.15 -5.45 17.53
CA LEU A 97 15.80 -4.24 17.02
C LEU A 97 16.54 -3.45 18.10
N ASP A 98 16.02 -3.42 19.32
CA ASP A 98 16.66 -2.79 20.49
C ASP A 98 18.00 -3.46 20.83
N THR A 99 18.04 -4.79 20.80
CA THR A 99 19.29 -5.54 21.04
C THR A 99 20.30 -5.30 19.91
N LEU A 100 19.83 -5.26 18.67
CA LEU A 100 20.66 -4.99 17.50
C LEU A 100 21.27 -3.57 17.54
N VAL A 101 20.47 -2.57 17.91
CA VAL A 101 20.90 -1.17 18.07
C VAL A 101 22.01 -1.05 19.12
N VAL A 102 21.79 -1.61 20.32
CA VAL A 102 22.79 -1.59 21.39
C VAL A 102 24.07 -2.31 20.97
N GLY A 103 23.94 -3.50 20.37
CA GLY A 103 25.09 -4.27 19.90
C GLY A 103 25.93 -3.52 18.86
N MET A 104 25.31 -2.79 17.92
CA MET A 104 26.05 -1.97 16.96
C MET A 104 26.74 -0.76 17.59
N GLN A 105 26.10 -0.09 18.55
CA GLN A 105 26.70 1.02 19.29
C GLN A 105 27.94 0.57 20.08
N ASP A 106 27.88 -0.61 20.68
CA ASP A 106 29.00 -1.23 21.39
C ASP A 106 30.16 -1.54 20.43
N VAL A 107 29.88 -2.22 19.31
CA VAL A 107 30.91 -2.57 18.30
C VAL A 107 31.63 -1.33 17.76
N ILE A 108 30.90 -0.26 17.47
CA ILE A 108 31.51 0.99 16.97
C ILE A 108 32.31 1.69 18.06
N THR A 109 31.80 1.71 19.29
CA THR A 109 32.53 2.28 20.44
C THR A 109 33.82 1.53 20.70
N ASP A 110 33.81 0.20 20.61
CA ASP A 110 35.00 -0.64 20.73
C ASP A 110 35.98 -0.38 19.58
N MET A 111 35.49 -0.26 18.35
CA MET A 111 36.33 0.06 17.20
C MET A 111 37.04 1.42 17.34
N VAL A 112 36.32 2.46 17.77
CA VAL A 112 36.92 3.79 18.02
C VAL A 112 37.93 3.71 19.16
N THR A 113 37.61 3.01 20.25
CA THR A 113 38.52 2.80 21.38
C THR A 113 39.81 2.08 20.97
N ASN A 114 39.70 1.06 20.13
CA ASN A 114 40.84 0.31 19.59
C ASN A 114 41.75 1.20 18.73
N ILE A 115 41.17 2.06 17.90
CA ILE A 115 41.92 3.00 17.06
C ILE A 115 42.67 4.03 17.92
N VAL A 116 42.02 4.59 18.94
CA VAL A 116 42.66 5.51 19.90
C VAL A 116 43.82 4.83 20.63
N THR A 117 43.61 3.58 21.06
CA THR A 117 44.64 2.79 21.73
C THR A 117 45.81 2.47 20.80
N LEU A 118 45.55 2.14 19.53
CA LEU A 118 46.56 1.93 18.51
C LEU A 118 47.41 3.18 18.26
N SER A 119 46.78 4.36 18.16
CA SER A 119 47.49 5.63 18.03
C SER A 119 48.39 5.93 19.24
N ARG A 120 47.91 5.65 20.46
CA ARG A 120 48.74 5.76 21.69
C ARG A 120 49.94 4.82 21.65
N HIS A 121 49.75 3.56 21.26
CA HIS A 121 50.85 2.61 21.13
C HIS A 121 51.85 3.03 20.05
N ALA A 122 51.38 3.56 18.92
CA ALA A 122 52.25 4.10 17.89
C ALA A 122 53.11 5.26 18.42
N MET A 123 52.51 6.18 19.18
CA MET A 123 53.24 7.27 19.86
C MET A 123 54.30 6.75 20.84
N SER A 124 53.97 5.76 21.68
CA SER A 124 54.96 5.15 22.58
C SER A 124 56.12 4.50 21.82
N MET A 125 55.83 3.86 20.69
CA MET A 125 56.84 3.23 19.86
C MET A 125 57.75 4.25 19.15
N VAL A 126 57.21 5.43 18.79
CA VAL A 126 58.02 6.55 18.27
C VAL A 126 59.07 6.98 19.29
N TYR A 127 58.71 7.14 20.58
CA TYR A 127 59.66 7.48 21.64
C TYR A 127 60.76 6.41 21.82
N LEU A 128 60.39 5.12 21.78
CA LEU A 128 61.37 4.03 21.86
C LEU A 128 62.33 4.02 20.67
N LEU A 129 61.86 4.36 19.47
CA LEU A 129 62.72 4.43 18.29
C LEU A 129 63.63 5.66 18.28
N ASP A 130 63.22 6.78 18.88
CA ASP A 130 64.11 7.93 19.12
C ASP A 130 65.30 7.54 20.00
N ASP A 131 65.05 6.77 21.08
CA ASP A 131 66.11 6.25 21.95
C ASP A 131 67.05 5.29 21.18
N VAL A 132 66.49 4.36 20.40
CA VAL A 132 67.29 3.44 19.56
C VAL A 132 68.10 4.23 18.52
N GLN A 133 67.55 5.27 17.92
CA GLN A 133 68.25 6.10 16.94
C GLN A 133 69.46 6.81 17.58
N LYS A 134 69.34 7.24 18.85
CA LYS A 134 70.45 7.81 19.61
C LYS A 134 71.54 6.77 19.90
N ASP A 135 71.17 5.59 20.38
CA ASP A 135 72.12 4.49 20.66
C ASP A 135 72.88 4.08 19.41
N VAL A 136 72.19 4.02 18.26
CA VAL A 136 72.82 3.70 16.98
C VAL A 136 73.79 4.81 16.53
N GLY A 137 73.50 6.08 16.81
CA GLY A 137 74.43 7.19 16.58
C GLY A 137 75.72 7.09 17.42
N GLU A 138 75.60 6.64 18.68
CA GLU A 138 76.78 6.37 19.53
C GLU A 138 77.61 5.19 19.02
N LEU A 139 76.96 4.16 18.46
CA LEU A 139 77.64 3.04 17.78
C LEU A 139 78.41 3.51 16.53
N GLU A 140 77.80 4.35 15.68
CA GLU A 140 78.50 4.91 14.51
C GLU A 140 79.76 5.69 14.92
N LYS A 141 79.66 6.50 15.99
CA LYS A 141 80.79 7.22 16.55
C LYS A 141 81.89 6.27 17.05
N SER A 142 81.51 5.23 17.80
CA SER A 142 82.45 4.22 18.31
C SER A 142 83.18 3.49 17.18
N ILE A 143 82.50 3.17 16.08
CA ILE A 143 83.14 2.59 14.88
C ILE A 143 84.11 3.60 14.24
N GLY A 144 83.78 4.89 14.23
CA GLY A 144 84.69 5.96 13.80
C GLY A 144 85.95 6.09 14.66
N ASP A 145 85.81 5.98 15.98
CA ASP A 145 86.93 5.99 16.92
C ASP A 145 87.83 4.76 16.72
N ILE A 146 87.23 3.57 16.52
CA ILE A 146 87.97 2.33 16.19
C ILE A 146 88.76 2.50 14.88
N ASP A 147 88.16 3.04 13.83
CA ASP A 147 88.86 3.28 12.55
C ASP A 147 90.02 4.27 12.73
N THR A 148 89.85 5.29 13.57
CA THR A 148 90.90 6.27 13.89
C THR A 148 92.07 5.63 14.63
N ILE A 149 91.80 4.87 15.69
CA ILE A 149 92.81 4.11 16.45
C ILE A 149 93.53 3.15 15.50
N ASN A 150 92.78 2.43 14.68
CA ASN A 150 93.32 1.46 13.76
C ASN A 150 94.28 2.07 12.72
N ARG A 151 93.95 3.25 12.18
CA ARG A 151 94.87 4.01 11.30
C ARG A 151 96.14 4.42 12.04
N GLN A 152 96.02 4.91 13.27
CA GLN A 152 97.18 5.26 14.10
C GLN A 152 98.07 4.05 14.37
N THR A 153 97.49 2.90 14.71
CA THR A 153 98.21 1.64 14.92
C THR A 153 98.91 1.17 13.64
N ASN A 154 98.25 1.26 12.48
CA ASN A 154 98.86 0.96 11.19
C ASN A 154 100.04 1.89 10.85
N PHE A 155 99.93 3.19 11.18
CA PHE A 155 101.02 4.16 11.01
C PHE A 155 102.20 3.88 11.97
N LEU A 156 101.92 3.57 13.23
CA LEU A 156 102.93 3.16 14.21
C LEU A 156 103.67 1.89 13.76
N ALA A 157 102.92 0.88 13.29
CA ALA A 157 103.48 -0.37 12.77
C ALA A 157 104.31 -0.15 11.51
N LEU A 158 103.89 0.76 10.62
CA LEU A 158 104.67 1.17 9.45
C LEU A 158 106.01 1.81 9.88
N ASN A 159 105.98 2.76 10.81
CA ASN A 159 107.19 3.39 11.34
C ASN A 159 108.12 2.37 12.01
N ALA A 160 107.57 1.44 12.78
CA ALA A 160 108.33 0.35 13.39
C ALA A 160 108.95 -0.59 12.35
N THR A 161 108.25 -0.88 11.25
CA THR A 161 108.77 -1.68 10.12
C THR A 161 109.96 -0.99 9.45
N ILE A 162 109.87 0.33 9.26
CA ILE A 162 110.95 1.15 8.68
C ILE A 162 112.17 1.14 9.61
N GLU A 163 111.98 1.38 10.91
CA GLU A 163 113.10 1.43 11.86
C GLU A 163 113.73 0.05 12.09
N ALA A 164 112.93 -1.03 12.09
CA ALA A 164 113.42 -2.39 12.12
C ALA A 164 114.26 -2.74 10.88
N SER A 165 113.88 -2.23 9.70
CA SER A 165 114.68 -2.37 8.47
C SER A 165 116.00 -1.58 8.54
N ARG A 166 115.98 -0.41 9.20
CA ARG A 166 117.15 0.45 9.40
C ARG A 166 118.17 -0.14 10.37
N ALA A 167 117.74 -0.92 11.35
CA ALA A 167 118.58 -1.60 12.33
C ALA A 167 119.26 -2.89 11.79
N GLY A 168 118.99 -3.30 10.55
CA GLY A 168 119.64 -4.46 9.92
C GLY A 168 119.32 -5.80 10.61
N GLU A 169 120.33 -6.63 10.88
CA GLU A 169 120.12 -7.94 11.52
C GLU A 169 119.53 -7.85 12.94
N ALA A 170 119.87 -6.80 13.70
CA ALA A 170 119.36 -6.61 15.08
C ALA A 170 117.86 -6.30 15.11
N GLY A 171 117.28 -5.79 14.02
CA GLY A 171 115.86 -5.42 13.90
C GLY A 171 114.96 -6.55 13.40
N ARG A 172 115.49 -7.72 13.00
CA ARG A 172 114.74 -8.75 12.27
C ARG A 172 113.52 -9.28 13.03
N THR A 173 113.64 -9.47 14.35
CA THR A 173 112.53 -9.91 15.22
C THR A 173 111.47 -8.82 15.37
N PHE A 174 111.87 -7.54 15.45
CA PHE A 174 110.96 -6.40 15.50
C PHE A 174 110.22 -6.18 14.17
N ALA A 175 110.86 -6.47 13.04
CA ALA A 175 110.24 -6.37 11.71
C ALA A 175 109.05 -7.34 11.58
N VAL A 176 109.19 -8.58 12.07
CA VAL A 176 108.11 -9.58 12.06
C VAL A 176 106.92 -9.12 12.90
N VAL A 177 107.16 -8.63 14.11
CA VAL A 177 106.10 -8.10 15.00
C VAL A 177 105.41 -6.89 14.36
N ALA A 178 106.17 -5.95 13.79
CA ALA A 178 105.62 -4.78 13.13
C ALA A 178 104.74 -5.15 11.92
N GLN A 179 105.12 -6.18 11.17
CA GLN A 179 104.34 -6.66 10.03
C GLN A 179 103.06 -7.37 10.46
N GLU A 180 103.08 -8.12 11.56
CA GLU A 180 101.89 -8.74 12.14
C GLU A 180 100.91 -7.69 12.69
N VAL A 181 101.40 -6.68 13.41
CA VAL A 181 100.58 -5.54 13.88
C VAL A 181 99.93 -4.83 12.69
N ARG A 182 100.68 -4.65 11.60
CA ARG A 182 100.16 -4.01 10.39
C ARG A 182 99.10 -4.87 9.68
N HIS A 183 99.26 -6.19 9.67
CA HIS A 183 98.24 -7.11 9.17
C HIS A 183 96.97 -7.04 10.02
N LEU A 184 97.11 -7.13 11.35
CA LEU A 184 95.99 -7.01 12.29
C LEU A 184 95.24 -5.68 12.14
N SER A 185 95.96 -4.57 11.91
CA SER A 185 95.33 -3.28 11.64
C SER A 185 94.53 -3.28 10.34
N ARG A 186 95.02 -3.89 9.24
CA ARG A 186 94.21 -3.99 8.01
C ARG A 186 92.94 -4.82 8.23
N SER A 187 93.05 -5.98 8.88
CA SER A 187 91.89 -6.81 9.20
C SER A 187 90.89 -6.09 10.10
N THR A 188 91.37 -5.28 11.05
CA THR A 188 90.52 -4.45 11.92
C THR A 188 89.80 -3.35 11.12
N GLY A 189 90.46 -2.77 10.12
CA GLY A 189 89.85 -1.78 9.23
C GLY A 189 88.76 -2.38 8.35
N GLU A 190 88.99 -3.56 7.79
CA GLU A 190 87.96 -4.30 7.05
C GLU A 190 86.75 -4.68 7.92
N LEU A 191 87.00 -5.05 9.19
CA LEU A 191 85.93 -5.34 10.15
C LEU A 191 85.12 -4.09 10.48
N ALA A 192 85.80 -2.95 10.74
CA ALA A 192 85.16 -1.67 10.99
C ALA A 192 84.28 -1.23 9.81
N GLU A 193 84.71 -1.46 8.56
CA GLU A 193 83.92 -1.12 7.38
C GLU A 193 82.69 -2.02 7.20
N ARG A 194 82.84 -3.32 7.48
CA ARG A 194 81.70 -4.26 7.53
C ARG A 194 80.70 -3.86 8.62
N MET A 195 81.17 -3.46 9.79
CA MET A 195 80.33 -2.97 10.89
C MET A 195 79.60 -1.69 10.49
N ARG A 196 80.30 -0.73 9.90
CA ARG A 196 79.72 0.53 9.39
C ARG A 196 78.58 0.25 8.42
N THR A 197 78.80 -0.62 7.44
CA THR A 197 77.77 -1.02 6.46
C THR A 197 76.53 -1.62 7.14
N LYS A 198 76.73 -2.51 8.13
CA LYS A 198 75.62 -3.12 8.89
C LYS A 198 74.86 -2.09 9.72
N VAL A 199 75.56 -1.20 10.40
CA VAL A 199 74.94 -0.14 11.21
C VAL A 199 74.14 0.82 10.34
N THR A 200 74.68 1.26 9.19
CA THR A 200 73.93 2.10 8.24
C THR A 200 72.65 1.42 7.74
N ALA A 201 72.66 0.11 7.54
CA ALA A 201 71.45 -0.64 7.19
C ALA A 201 70.42 -0.65 8.33
N VAL A 202 70.87 -0.79 9.58
CA VAL A 202 70.01 -0.71 10.78
C VAL A 202 69.41 0.70 10.92
N VAL A 203 70.21 1.76 10.78
CA VAL A 203 69.73 3.17 10.80
C VAL A 203 68.59 3.35 9.81
N LYS A 204 68.76 2.86 8.57
CA LYS A 204 67.73 2.96 7.54
C LYS A 204 66.45 2.23 7.94
N GLY A 205 66.56 1.03 8.51
CA GLY A 205 65.42 0.25 8.99
C GLY A 205 64.66 0.95 10.12
N VAL A 206 65.39 1.45 11.12
CA VAL A 206 64.84 2.21 12.26
C VAL A 206 64.14 3.47 11.77
N ARG A 207 64.76 4.24 10.88
CA ARG A 207 64.17 5.47 10.32
C ARG A 207 62.88 5.18 9.54
N ASN A 208 62.86 4.14 8.71
CA ASN A 208 61.65 3.74 8.01
C ASN A 208 60.52 3.34 8.98
N GLY A 209 60.84 2.57 10.03
CA GLY A 209 59.87 2.19 11.06
C GLY A 209 59.33 3.40 11.82
N HIS A 210 60.21 4.34 12.15
CA HIS A 210 59.85 5.60 12.81
C HIS A 210 58.88 6.43 11.95
N ASP A 211 59.14 6.56 10.64
CA ASP A 211 58.26 7.31 9.72
C ASP A 211 56.86 6.68 9.60
N ILE A 212 56.76 5.36 9.53
CA ILE A 212 55.48 4.63 9.49
C ILE A 212 54.70 4.84 10.80
N LEU A 213 55.36 4.67 11.95
CA LEU A 213 54.71 4.83 13.25
C LEU A 213 54.26 6.27 13.49
N ARG A 214 55.03 7.25 13.01
CA ARG A 214 54.64 8.66 13.06
C ARG A 214 53.41 8.96 12.21
N GLN A 215 53.23 8.29 11.07
CA GLN A 215 52.00 8.39 10.28
C GLN A 215 50.79 7.81 11.02
N ILE A 216 50.94 6.63 11.63
CA ILE A 216 49.87 5.99 12.42
C ILE A 216 49.50 6.87 13.63
N ALA A 217 50.50 7.36 14.34
CA ALA A 217 50.32 8.23 15.49
C ALA A 217 49.57 9.53 15.15
N ASN A 218 49.88 10.14 14.00
CA ASN A 218 49.26 11.38 13.53
C ASN A 218 48.03 11.15 12.64
N THR A 219 47.49 9.93 12.61
CA THR A 219 46.25 9.67 11.85
C THR A 219 45.12 10.54 12.40
N ASP A 220 44.47 11.29 11.51
CA ASP A 220 43.31 12.12 11.87
C ASP A 220 42.14 11.20 12.27
N MET A 221 41.64 11.41 13.49
CA MET A 221 40.54 10.64 14.10
C MET A 221 39.16 11.26 13.84
N SER A 222 39.13 12.46 13.27
CA SER A 222 37.89 13.19 12.98
C SER A 222 36.94 12.38 12.08
N PRO A 223 37.40 11.70 11.01
CA PRO A 223 36.53 10.88 10.17
C PRO A 223 35.84 9.73 10.92
N GLN A 224 36.56 9.06 11.83
CA GLN A 224 36.05 7.93 12.60
C GLN A 224 35.07 8.39 13.67
N MET A 225 35.33 9.54 14.30
CA MET A 225 34.39 10.18 15.23
C MET A 225 33.10 10.61 14.54
N LEU A 226 33.19 11.21 13.34
CA LEU A 226 32.03 11.57 12.53
C LEU A 226 31.25 10.34 12.06
N ALA A 227 31.96 9.25 11.71
CA ALA A 227 31.32 7.98 11.37
C ALA A 227 30.54 7.42 12.56
N LYS A 228 31.12 7.46 13.78
CA LYS A 228 30.42 7.08 15.01
C LYS A 228 29.17 7.92 15.22
N GLU A 229 29.28 9.25 15.21
CA GLU A 229 28.13 10.15 15.42
C GLU A 229 27.02 9.89 14.39
N ARG A 230 27.39 9.62 13.14
CA ARG A 230 26.42 9.30 12.09
C ARG A 230 25.72 7.98 12.35
N VAL A 231 26.42 6.96 12.84
CA VAL A 231 25.77 5.69 13.20
C VAL A 231 24.90 5.86 14.42
N ASP A 232 25.34 6.57 15.47
CA ASP A 232 24.51 6.85 16.66
C ASP A 232 23.18 7.50 16.26
N LYS A 233 23.22 8.56 15.43
CA LYS A 233 22.00 9.21 14.91
C LYS A 233 21.12 8.29 14.07
N THR A 234 21.74 7.41 13.27
CA THR A 234 21.00 6.44 12.44
C THR A 234 20.29 5.43 13.33
N MET A 235 20.94 4.98 14.41
CA MET A 235 20.36 4.05 15.38
C MET A 235 19.21 4.68 16.16
N ASP A 236 19.37 5.93 16.62
CA ASP A 236 18.28 6.67 17.29
C ASP A 236 17.06 6.80 16.36
N SER A 237 17.30 7.14 15.09
CA SER A 237 16.23 7.25 14.08
C SER A 237 15.53 5.91 13.82
N LEU A 238 16.26 4.79 13.84
CA LEU A 238 15.69 3.45 13.69
C LEU A 238 14.78 3.08 14.87
N VAL A 239 15.17 3.44 16.10
CA VAL A 239 14.35 3.23 17.30
C VAL A 239 13.05 4.04 17.20
N GLU A 240 13.15 5.32 16.85
CA GLU A 240 11.98 6.19 16.68
C GLU A 240 11.05 5.69 15.57
N GLN A 241 11.61 5.28 14.42
CA GLN A 241 10.85 4.73 13.31
C GLN A 241 10.13 3.42 13.68
N THR A 242 10.76 2.57 14.49
CA THR A 242 10.15 1.33 14.98
C THR A 242 8.96 1.61 15.89
N ALA A 243 9.11 2.55 16.82
CA ALA A 243 8.01 2.99 17.69
C ALA A 243 6.85 3.60 16.88
N HIS A 244 7.17 4.40 15.87
CA HIS A 244 6.16 4.94 14.96
C HIS A 244 5.42 3.84 14.19
N PHE A 245 6.14 2.83 13.68
CA PHE A 245 5.51 1.69 13.00
C PHE A 245 4.56 0.92 13.92
N GLN A 246 4.95 0.68 15.18
CA GLN A 246 4.08 0.02 16.16
C GLN A 246 2.77 0.80 16.36
N SER A 247 2.85 2.12 16.51
CA SER A 247 1.67 3.00 16.67
C SER A 247 0.74 2.98 15.44
N VAL A 248 1.30 3.04 14.23
CA VAL A 248 0.51 2.94 12.98
C VAL A 248 -0.18 1.60 12.88
N LEU A 249 0.48 0.51 13.27
CA LEU A 249 -0.08 -0.84 13.22
C LEU A 249 -1.20 -1.03 14.27
N GLU A 250 -1.06 -0.48 15.47
CA GLU A 250 -2.11 -0.48 16.48
C GLU A 250 -3.35 0.30 16.02
N THR A 251 -3.13 1.44 15.36
CA THR A 251 -4.20 2.22 14.72
C THR A 251 -4.88 1.39 13.62
N ALA A 252 -4.13 0.70 12.77
CA ALA A 252 -4.67 -0.15 11.71
C ALA A 252 -5.50 -1.32 12.25
N ALA A 253 -5.06 -1.94 13.35
CA ALA A 253 -5.81 -3.00 14.03
C ALA A 253 -7.14 -2.48 14.59
N THR A 254 -7.12 -1.29 15.20
CA THR A 254 -8.33 -0.62 15.72
C THR A 254 -9.32 -0.32 14.60
N VAL A 255 -8.85 0.27 13.49
CA VAL A 255 -9.69 0.56 12.32
C VAL A 255 -10.31 -0.71 11.72
N SER A 256 -9.57 -1.81 11.65
CA SER A 256 -10.10 -3.10 11.19
C SER A 256 -11.20 -3.65 12.11
N SER A 257 -11.03 -3.51 13.43
CA SER A 257 -12.05 -3.87 14.41
C SER A 257 -13.32 -3.01 14.26
N ASP A 258 -13.17 -1.69 14.14
CA ASP A 258 -14.28 -0.75 13.94
C ASP A 258 -15.03 -1.02 12.62
N MET A 259 -14.30 -1.36 11.56
CA MET A 259 -14.87 -1.76 10.28
C MET A 259 -15.73 -3.02 10.44
N SER A 260 -15.24 -4.04 11.15
CA SER A 260 -15.99 -5.27 11.42
C SER A 260 -17.28 -5.00 12.20
N ALA A 261 -17.23 -4.14 13.22
CA ALA A 261 -18.40 -3.73 13.98
C ALA A 261 -19.42 -2.98 13.10
N THR A 262 -18.95 -2.03 12.28
CA THR A 262 -19.80 -1.26 11.37
C THR A 262 -20.50 -2.17 10.36
N ILE A 263 -19.79 -3.16 9.81
CA ILE A 263 -20.37 -4.13 8.89
C ILE A 263 -21.45 -4.96 9.56
N ALA A 264 -21.22 -5.42 10.79
CA ALA A 264 -22.23 -6.15 11.56
C ALA A 264 -23.50 -5.31 11.79
N HIS A 265 -23.35 -4.01 12.06
CA HIS A 265 -24.47 -3.08 12.16
C HIS A 265 -25.23 -2.92 10.84
N VAL A 266 -24.54 -2.82 9.71
CA VAL A 266 -25.19 -2.72 8.40
C VAL A 266 -25.96 -3.99 8.05
N ILE A 267 -25.37 -5.17 8.27
CA ILE A 267 -26.04 -6.46 8.05
C ILE A 267 -27.30 -6.58 8.91
N THR A 268 -27.23 -6.17 10.18
CA THR A 268 -28.40 -6.17 11.07
C THR A 268 -29.45 -5.17 10.58
N GLY A 269 -29.02 -4.00 10.11
CA GLY A 269 -29.89 -2.97 9.56
C GLY A 269 -30.71 -3.46 8.36
N MET A 270 -30.13 -4.32 7.50
CA MET A 270 -30.81 -4.85 6.32
C MET A 270 -32.08 -5.67 6.59
N GLN A 271 -32.34 -6.06 7.85
CA GLN A 271 -33.60 -6.69 8.26
C GLN A 271 -34.84 -5.83 7.95
N PHE A 272 -34.69 -4.53 7.65
CA PHE A 272 -35.80 -3.70 7.16
C PHE A 272 -36.42 -4.25 5.85
N GLN A 273 -35.66 -5.04 5.07
CA GLN A 273 -36.13 -5.65 3.83
C GLN A 273 -37.26 -6.66 4.07
N ASP A 274 -37.20 -7.47 5.13
CA ASP A 274 -38.28 -8.40 5.48
C ASP A 274 -39.57 -7.65 5.81
N LEU A 275 -39.45 -6.57 6.60
CA LEU A 275 -40.58 -5.70 6.93
C LEU A 275 -41.15 -5.01 5.68
N THR A 276 -40.28 -4.59 4.76
CA THR A 276 -40.69 -3.95 3.51
C THR A 276 -41.42 -4.94 2.61
N LYS A 277 -40.93 -6.17 2.49
CA LYS A 277 -41.57 -7.26 1.74
C LYS A 277 -42.96 -7.55 2.28
N GLN A 278 -43.11 -7.74 3.59
CA GLN A 278 -44.41 -7.99 4.23
C GLN A 278 -45.40 -6.85 4.00
N ARG A 279 -44.94 -5.59 4.04
CA ARG A 279 -45.80 -4.42 3.77
C ARG A 279 -46.25 -4.39 2.32
N ILE A 280 -45.36 -4.69 1.36
CA ILE A 280 -45.72 -4.74 -0.06
C ILE A 280 -46.70 -5.89 -0.32
N GLU A 281 -46.46 -7.07 0.26
CA GLU A 281 -47.36 -8.23 0.17
C GLU A 281 -48.75 -7.89 0.72
N ALA A 282 -48.85 -7.27 1.90
CA ALA A 282 -50.13 -6.84 2.47
C ALA A 282 -50.86 -5.80 1.61
N ILE A 283 -50.12 -4.87 1.00
CA ILE A 283 -50.69 -3.89 0.04
C ILE A 283 -51.19 -4.61 -1.21
N ASN A 284 -50.42 -5.55 -1.75
CA ASN A 284 -50.81 -6.35 -2.91
C ASN A 284 -52.06 -7.18 -2.63
N ASP A 285 -52.15 -7.84 -1.48
CA ASP A 285 -53.33 -8.61 -1.06
C ASP A 285 -54.56 -7.70 -0.95
N SER A 286 -54.40 -6.50 -0.38
CA SER A 286 -55.47 -5.51 -0.27
C SER A 286 -55.93 -5.02 -1.65
N LEU A 287 -54.99 -4.76 -2.57
CA LEU A 287 -55.28 -4.40 -3.95
C LEU A 287 -55.98 -5.56 -4.68
N ALA A 288 -55.59 -6.81 -4.44
CA ALA A 288 -56.20 -7.99 -5.03
C ALA A 288 -57.65 -8.17 -4.57
N ILE A 289 -57.93 -7.97 -3.27
CA ILE A 289 -59.29 -7.99 -2.72
C ILE A 289 -60.14 -6.88 -3.37
N MET A 290 -59.62 -5.65 -3.47
CA MET A 290 -60.33 -4.55 -4.13
C MET A 290 -60.59 -4.85 -5.62
N ASN A 291 -59.61 -5.41 -6.31
CA ASN A 291 -59.71 -5.79 -7.72
C ASN A 291 -60.79 -6.87 -7.95
N ALA A 292 -60.84 -7.87 -7.07
CA ALA A 292 -61.85 -8.92 -7.10
C ALA A 292 -63.26 -8.37 -6.83
N GLY A 293 -63.41 -7.47 -5.84
CA GLY A 293 -64.68 -6.81 -5.55
C GLY A 293 -65.18 -5.93 -6.69
N LEU A 294 -64.29 -5.21 -7.38
CA LEU A 294 -64.62 -4.47 -8.59
C LEU A 294 -65.11 -5.39 -9.71
N GLY A 295 -64.43 -6.52 -9.93
CA GLY A 295 -64.85 -7.51 -10.93
C GLY A 295 -66.19 -8.17 -10.63
N GLU A 296 -66.50 -8.43 -9.36
CA GLU A 296 -67.82 -8.95 -8.94
C GLU A 296 -68.92 -7.91 -9.19
N LEU A 297 -68.68 -6.65 -8.84
CA LEU A 297 -69.62 -5.55 -9.06
C LEU A 297 -69.86 -5.32 -10.56
N GLU A 298 -68.80 -5.33 -11.37
CA GLU A 298 -68.85 -5.25 -12.84
C GLU A 298 -69.71 -6.37 -13.43
N THR A 299 -69.51 -7.61 -12.96
CA THR A 299 -70.27 -8.79 -13.41
C THR A 299 -71.75 -8.67 -13.07
N ARG A 300 -72.09 -8.24 -11.86
CA ARG A 300 -73.48 -8.03 -11.42
C ARG A 300 -74.16 -6.95 -12.26
N ILE A 301 -73.50 -5.82 -12.48
CA ILE A 301 -74.06 -4.70 -13.26
C ILE A 301 -74.26 -5.11 -14.72
N ARG A 302 -73.31 -5.84 -15.32
CA ARG A 302 -73.44 -6.36 -16.68
C ARG A 302 -74.63 -7.34 -16.83
N GLY A 303 -74.95 -8.11 -15.78
CA GLY A 303 -76.10 -9.01 -15.75
C GLY A 303 -77.47 -8.31 -15.72
N GLU A 304 -77.54 -7.07 -15.22
CA GLU A 304 -78.77 -6.26 -15.13
C GLU A 304 -78.98 -5.35 -16.35
N LEU A 305 -77.99 -5.25 -17.25
CA LEU A 305 -78.03 -4.37 -18.43
C LEU A 305 -78.68 -5.06 -19.65
N PRO A 306 -79.47 -4.33 -20.46
CA PRO A 306 -80.01 -4.85 -21.70
C PRO A 306 -78.91 -5.28 -22.69
N PRO A 307 -79.12 -6.36 -23.48
CA PRO A 307 -78.16 -6.76 -24.50
C PRO A 307 -78.00 -5.66 -25.56
N GLY A 308 -76.81 -5.09 -25.67
CA GLY A 308 -76.46 -4.04 -26.65
C GLY A 308 -75.79 -2.78 -26.09
N VAL A 309 -75.70 -2.63 -24.76
CA VAL A 309 -74.96 -1.51 -24.14
C VAL A 309 -73.45 -1.79 -24.18
N VAL A 310 -72.70 -1.00 -24.96
CA VAL A 310 -71.24 -1.11 -25.11
C VAL A 310 -70.56 -0.21 -24.07
N SER A 311 -69.58 -0.75 -23.34
CA SER A 311 -68.76 0.03 -22.40
C SER A 311 -67.90 1.06 -23.12
N ARG A 312 -67.88 2.30 -22.62
CA ARG A 312 -67.08 3.39 -23.19
C ARG A 312 -65.83 3.65 -22.35
N GLU A 313 -64.66 3.52 -22.96
CA GLU A 313 -63.40 3.77 -22.26
C GLU A 313 -63.19 5.27 -21.95
N PRO A 314 -62.86 5.64 -20.70
CA PRO A 314 -62.57 7.02 -20.32
C PRO A 314 -61.15 7.43 -20.71
N ARG A 315 -60.96 7.79 -21.99
CA ARG A 315 -59.65 8.15 -22.60
C ARG A 315 -58.90 9.27 -21.88
N GLU A 316 -59.60 10.28 -21.36
CA GLU A 316 -58.97 11.41 -20.66
C GLU A 316 -58.27 10.97 -19.37
N TRP A 317 -58.91 10.09 -18.60
CA TRP A 317 -58.37 9.56 -17.36
C TRP A 317 -57.19 8.61 -17.63
N LEU A 318 -57.30 7.78 -18.66
CA LEU A 318 -56.21 6.90 -19.09
C LEU A 318 -54.96 7.70 -19.46
N ASN A 319 -55.12 8.79 -20.22
CA ASN A 319 -54.00 9.66 -20.59
C ASN A 319 -53.35 10.33 -19.36
N GLN A 320 -54.17 10.86 -18.44
CA GLN A 320 -53.65 11.46 -17.20
C GLN A 320 -52.88 10.45 -16.35
N LEU A 321 -53.29 9.19 -16.37
CA LEU A 321 -52.64 8.12 -15.62
C LEU A 321 -51.32 7.71 -16.29
N LEU A 322 -51.30 7.58 -17.62
CA LEU A 322 -50.10 7.31 -18.40
C LEU A 322 -49.03 8.41 -18.25
N ASP A 323 -49.43 9.67 -18.11
CA ASP A 323 -48.53 10.81 -17.89
C ASP A 323 -47.80 10.75 -16.53
N ARG A 324 -48.31 9.98 -15.56
CA ARG A 324 -47.65 9.79 -14.25
C ARG A 324 -46.51 8.77 -14.29
N PHE A 325 -46.46 7.91 -15.30
CA PHE A 325 -45.41 6.93 -15.47
C PHE A 325 -44.29 7.50 -16.34
N THR A 326 -43.28 8.10 -15.70
CA THR A 326 -42.18 8.80 -16.38
C THR A 326 -41.05 7.88 -16.82
N LEU A 327 -40.91 6.71 -16.19
CA LEU A 327 -39.91 5.70 -16.57
C LEU A 327 -40.37 4.96 -17.82
N SER A 328 -39.59 5.06 -18.90
CA SER A 328 -39.94 4.55 -20.24
C SER A 328 -40.38 3.09 -20.22
N GLU A 329 -39.65 2.22 -19.53
CA GLU A 329 -40.00 0.79 -19.44
C GLU A 329 -41.26 0.52 -18.59
N MET A 330 -41.46 1.27 -17.50
CA MET A 330 -42.65 1.13 -16.66
C MET A 330 -43.87 1.63 -17.43
N ARG A 331 -43.73 2.75 -18.13
CA ARG A 331 -44.74 3.32 -19.02
C ARG A 331 -45.08 2.36 -20.16
N GLU A 332 -44.09 1.78 -20.82
CA GLU A 332 -44.28 0.80 -21.90
C GLU A 332 -45.06 -0.43 -21.41
N ARG A 333 -44.71 -0.99 -20.24
CA ARG A 333 -45.46 -2.08 -19.62
C ARG A 333 -46.90 -1.66 -19.26
N PHE A 334 -47.06 -0.44 -18.75
CA PHE A 334 -48.38 0.13 -18.40
C PHE A 334 -49.27 0.27 -19.63
N VAL A 335 -48.76 0.91 -20.68
CA VAL A 335 -49.40 1.06 -21.99
C VAL A 335 -49.76 -0.30 -22.55
N ARG A 336 -48.82 -1.25 -22.55
CA ARG A 336 -49.04 -2.59 -23.09
C ARG A 336 -50.17 -3.33 -22.38
N LYS A 337 -50.19 -3.29 -21.05
CA LYS A 337 -51.19 -4.04 -20.28
C LYS A 337 -52.56 -3.37 -20.22
N LEU A 338 -52.62 -2.04 -20.31
CA LEU A 338 -53.88 -1.30 -20.38
C LEU A 338 -54.50 -1.23 -21.77
N LEU A 339 -53.71 -1.12 -22.83
CA LEU A 339 -54.23 -0.90 -24.19
C LEU A 339 -54.24 -2.15 -25.08
N LEU A 340 -53.43 -3.18 -24.77
CA LEU A 340 -53.29 -4.36 -25.64
C LEU A 340 -54.02 -5.63 -25.15
N GLU A 341 -54.51 -5.68 -23.90
CA GLU A 341 -55.47 -6.73 -23.48
C GLU A 341 -56.90 -6.33 -23.90
N GLY A 342 -57.16 -6.45 -25.21
CA GLY A 342 -58.51 -6.29 -25.80
C GLY A 342 -58.54 -5.70 -27.21
N THR A 343 -57.50 -4.98 -27.63
CA THR A 343 -57.43 -4.36 -28.97
C THR A 343 -56.02 -4.46 -29.55
N ALA A 344 -55.93 -4.93 -30.79
CA ALA A 344 -54.69 -4.91 -31.56
C ALA A 344 -54.30 -3.45 -31.89
N LEU A 345 -53.10 -3.02 -31.53
CA LEU A 345 -52.48 -1.77 -31.98
C LEU A 345 -51.07 -2.08 -32.51
N ASP A 346 -50.63 -1.29 -33.48
CA ASP A 346 -49.35 -1.47 -34.16
C ASP A 346 -48.16 -1.01 -33.31
N GLU A 347 -46.96 -1.21 -33.86
CA GLU A 347 -45.65 -1.18 -33.17
C GLU A 347 -45.31 0.15 -32.47
N ASN A 348 -46.13 1.20 -32.61
CA ASN A 348 -45.90 2.54 -32.07
C ASN A 348 -46.90 3.01 -31.00
N GLY A 349 -47.88 2.19 -30.60
CA GLY A 349 -48.73 2.47 -29.43
C GLY A 349 -49.69 3.66 -29.56
N VAL A 350 -50.10 4.04 -30.78
CA VAL A 350 -51.12 5.07 -31.04
C VAL A 350 -52.45 4.41 -31.37
N LEU A 351 -53.54 4.84 -30.72
CA LEU A 351 -54.93 4.43 -31.02
C LEU A 351 -55.27 4.70 -32.50
N ASP A 352 -55.53 3.66 -33.29
CA ASP A 352 -56.04 3.80 -34.65
C ASP A 352 -57.47 4.36 -34.61
N VAL A 353 -57.60 5.64 -34.94
CA VAL A 353 -58.87 6.35 -35.09
C VAL A 353 -58.90 6.94 -36.50
N ASP A 354 -58.81 6.13 -37.56
CA ASP A 354 -59.50 6.40 -38.82
C ASP A 354 -59.41 5.25 -39.83
N VAL A 355 -60.45 4.41 -39.88
CA VAL A 355 -60.79 3.70 -41.12
C VAL A 355 -61.56 4.68 -42.01
N GLY A 356 -60.83 5.50 -42.77
CA GLY A 356 -61.49 6.48 -43.63
C GLY A 356 -60.60 7.45 -44.42
N GLY A 357 -59.78 6.94 -45.34
CA GLY A 357 -59.46 7.71 -46.57
C GLY A 357 -58.02 8.21 -46.77
N SER A 358 -57.33 7.52 -47.69
CA SER A 358 -56.39 8.03 -48.70
C SER A 358 -55.10 8.76 -48.29
N ASN A 359 -54.00 8.05 -48.57
CA ASN A 359 -52.80 8.46 -49.33
C ASN A 359 -51.67 9.28 -48.65
N SER A 360 -50.51 8.61 -48.52
CA SER A 360 -49.22 8.91 -49.19
C SER A 360 -48.00 9.14 -48.29
N SER A 361 -46.93 8.40 -48.62
CA SER A 361 -45.49 8.64 -48.38
C SER A 361 -45.02 8.60 -46.91
N GLY A 362 -44.15 7.71 -46.43
CA GLY A 362 -42.94 7.14 -47.02
C GLY A 362 -41.73 7.71 -46.25
N GLY A 363 -40.96 6.85 -45.55
CA GLY A 363 -39.60 7.17 -45.11
C GLY A 363 -39.26 6.89 -43.65
N ASP A 364 -38.62 5.74 -43.44
CA ASP A 364 -37.47 5.43 -42.57
C ASP A 364 -37.45 5.77 -41.06
N ILE A 365 -37.34 4.65 -40.34
CA ILE A 365 -36.81 4.41 -39.01
C ILE A 365 -35.31 4.77 -38.97
N GLU A 366 -34.85 5.48 -37.94
CA GLU A 366 -33.53 5.22 -37.34
C GLU A 366 -33.51 5.64 -35.86
N LEU A 367 -33.27 4.65 -35.00
CA LEU A 367 -33.00 4.78 -33.57
C LEU A 367 -31.56 5.28 -33.34
N PHE A 368 -31.40 6.26 -32.44
CA PHE A 368 -30.28 6.34 -31.49
C PHE A 368 -30.79 6.84 -30.14
#